data_AF-A0A847BSW2-F1
#
_entry.id   AF-A0A847BSW2-F1
#
_cell.length_a   1.000
_cell.length_b   1.000
_cell.length_c   1.000
_cell.angle_alpha   90.00
_cell.angle_beta   90.00
_cell.angle_gamma   90.00
#
_symmetry.space_group_name_H-M   'P 1'
#
loop_
_entity.id
_entity.type
_entity.pdbx_description
1 polymer ?
#
loop_
_entity_poly.entity_id
_entity_poly.type
_entity_poly.pdbx_seq_one_letter_code
_entity_poly.pdbx_strand_id
1 'polypeptide(L)'
;MILAFEFNTRASHGVLEGFLADIVASFDLPLDLRREKEALCLFVEGEEDLLLKFSDFLSQMLPVSIFVQGFKVSVVEKSYGTPVALKSCELFLPFSPQMVKSVIDEKNPDFYNPFITPSVGIGLEAEE
;
A
#
# COMPACT_ATOMS: atom_id res chain seq x y z
N MET A 1 -16.97 3.30 -11.41
CA MET A 1 -15.85 4.07 -12.04
C MET A 1 -14.55 3.43 -11.61
N ILE A 2 -13.52 3.39 -12.46
CA ILE A 2 -12.22 2.83 -12.10
C ILE A 2 -11.17 3.94 -12.05
N LEU A 3 -10.50 4.08 -10.91
CA LEU A 3 -9.29 4.89 -10.78
C LEU A 3 -8.06 4.02 -11.00
N ALA A 4 -7.19 4.46 -11.90
CA ALA A 4 -5.88 3.88 -12.12
C ALA A 4 -4.81 4.78 -11.50
N PHE A 5 -4.15 4.28 -10.46
CA PHE A 5 -3.00 4.91 -9.82
C PHE A 5 -1.73 4.29 -10.39
N GLU A 6 -1.02 5.02 -11.25
CA GLU A 6 0.22 4.55 -11.86
C GLU A 6 1.41 5.13 -11.12
N PHE A 7 2.14 4.26 -10.42
CA PHE A 7 3.33 4.58 -9.66
C PHE A 7 4.57 4.34 -10.51
N ASN A 8 5.37 5.39 -10.69
CA ASN A 8 6.71 5.24 -11.24
C ASN A 8 7.64 4.73 -10.12
N THR A 9 7.98 3.46 -10.19
CA THR A 9 8.82 2.80 -9.21
C THR A 9 9.86 1.91 -9.89
N ARG A 10 11.11 2.05 -9.45
CA ARG A 10 12.19 1.11 -9.78
C ARG A 10 12.36 0.03 -8.71
N ALA A 11 11.59 0.12 -7.62
CA ALA A 11 11.64 -0.88 -6.56
C ALA A 11 11.00 -2.17 -7.07
N SER A 12 11.66 -3.29 -6.80
CA SER A 12 11.23 -4.63 -7.18
C SER A 12 11.15 -5.60 -5.99
N HIS A 13 11.38 -5.07 -4.78
CA HIS A 13 11.48 -5.84 -3.54
C HIS A 13 10.12 -6.13 -2.87
N GLY A 14 8.99 -5.89 -3.55
CA GLY A 14 7.64 -6.16 -3.02
C GLY A 14 7.12 -5.15 -1.99
N VAL A 15 7.92 -4.14 -1.64
CA VAL A 15 7.60 -3.14 -0.61
C VAL A 15 6.35 -2.34 -0.96
N LEU A 16 6.33 -1.76 -2.16
CA LEU A 16 5.22 -0.90 -2.58
C LEU A 16 3.97 -1.74 -2.80
N GLU A 17 4.11 -2.92 -3.40
CA GLU A 17 3.03 -3.89 -3.57
C GLU A 17 2.40 -4.26 -2.22
N GLY A 18 3.22 -4.51 -1.19
CA GLY A 18 2.75 -4.80 0.17
C GLY A 18 2.01 -3.63 0.80
N PHE A 19 2.56 -2.42 0.74
CA PHE A 19 1.87 -1.23 1.28
C PHE A 19 0.53 -0.97 0.59
N LEU A 20 0.47 -1.11 -0.74
CA LEU A 20 -0.77 -0.94 -1.48
C LEU A 20 -1.79 -2.02 -1.12
N ALA A 21 -1.36 -3.26 -0.92
CA ALA A 21 -2.24 -4.35 -0.46
C ALA A 21 -2.87 -4.04 0.90
N ASP A 22 -2.07 -3.62 1.87
CA ASP A 22 -2.56 -3.26 3.21
C ASP A 22 -3.52 -2.06 3.19
N ILE A 23 -3.21 -1.05 2.38
CA ILE A 23 -4.05 0.14 2.20
C ILE A 23 -5.40 -0.23 1.58
N VAL A 24 -5.40 -1.06 0.54
CA VAL A 24 -6.62 -1.52 -0.13
C VAL A 24 -7.48 -2.39 0.81
N ALA A 25 -6.85 -3.29 1.57
CA ALA A 25 -7.54 -4.13 2.54
C ALA A 25 -8.25 -3.32 3.63
N SER A 26 -7.73 -2.14 4.00
CA SER A 26 -8.36 -1.23 4.98
C SER A 26 -9.70 -0.65 4.51
N PHE A 27 -10.02 -0.75 3.21
CA PHE A 27 -11.26 -0.26 2.59
C PHE A 27 -12.20 -1.39 2.13
N ASP A 28 -11.87 -2.66 2.43
CA ASP A 28 -12.62 -3.84 1.94
C ASP A 28 -12.77 -3.87 0.41
N LEU A 29 -11.74 -3.39 -0.30
CA LEU A 29 -11.70 -3.33 -1.76
C LEU A 29 -10.88 -4.51 -2.31
N PRO A 30 -11.24 -5.03 -3.50
CA PRO A 30 -10.45 -6.06 -4.15
C PRO A 30 -9.11 -5.49 -4.64
N LEU A 31 -8.02 -6.22 -4.40
CA LEU A 31 -6.70 -5.85 -4.87
C LEU A 31 -6.54 -6.16 -6.37
N ASP A 32 -6.37 -5.13 -7.19
CA ASP A 32 -5.97 -5.26 -8.60
C ASP A 32 -4.67 -4.47 -8.86
N LEU A 33 -3.53 -5.16 -8.69
CA LEU A 33 -2.20 -4.65 -9.01
C LEU A 33 -1.70 -5.21 -10.33
N ARG A 34 -1.20 -4.34 -11.21
CA ARG A 34 -0.66 -4.72 -12.51
C ARG A 34 0.61 -3.97 -12.84
N ARG A 35 1.45 -4.55 -13.70
CA ARG A 35 2.64 -3.89 -14.25
C ARG A 35 2.36 -3.48 -15.69
N GLU A 36 2.61 -2.22 -16.00
CA GLU A 36 2.62 -1.70 -17.37
C GLU A 36 3.97 -1.02 -17.59
N LYS A 37 4.85 -1.67 -18.37
CA LYS A 37 6.25 -1.26 -18.54
C LYS A 37 6.95 -1.15 -17.16
N GLU A 38 7.47 0.02 -16.83
CA GLU A 38 8.16 0.30 -15.57
C GLU A 38 7.19 0.76 -14.45
N ALA A 39 5.91 0.97 -14.76
CA ALA A 39 4.93 1.46 -13.78
C ALA A 39 4.22 0.30 -13.08
N LEU A 40 4.05 0.43 -11.76
CA LEU A 40 3.11 -0.36 -10.98
C LEU A 40 1.78 0.37 -10.97
N CYS A 41 0.71 -0.30 -11.40
CA CYS A 41 -0.63 0.27 -11.50
C CYS A 41 -1.53 -0.39 -10.46
N LEU A 42 -2.17 0.42 -9.62
CA LEU A 42 -3.27 -0.02 -8.77
C LEU A 42 -4.59 0.43 -9.40
N PHE A 43 -5.51 -0.51 -9.59
CA PHE A 43 -6.86 -0.24 -10.05
C PHE A 43 -7.85 -0.40 -8.90
N VAL A 44 -8.70 0.61 -8.72
CA VAL A 44 -9.75 0.59 -7.72
C VAL A 44 -11.07 0.96 -8.37
N GLU A 45 -12.06 0.08 -8.23
CA GLU A 45 -13.41 0.29 -8.73
C GLU A 45 -14.37 0.64 -7.61
N GLY A 46 -15.21 1.65 -7.84
CA GLY A 46 -16.24 2.03 -6.88
C GLY A 46 -17.08 3.22 -7.32
N GLU A 47 -17.90 3.69 -6.38
CA GLU A 47 -18.62 4.97 -6.47
C GLU A 47 -17.69 6.15 -6.17
N GLU A 48 -18.05 7.33 -6.67
CA GLU A 48 -17.21 8.54 -6.59
C GLU A 48 -16.81 8.90 -5.16
N ASP A 49 -17.77 8.89 -4.21
CA ASP A 49 -17.51 9.22 -2.81
C ASP A 49 -16.52 8.25 -2.14
N LEU A 50 -16.60 6.96 -2.47
CA LEU A 50 -15.68 5.93 -1.95
C LEU A 50 -14.29 6.14 -2.54
N LEU A 51 -14.20 6.38 -3.85
CA LEU A 51 -12.96 6.57 -4.56
C LEU A 51 -12.22 7.85 -4.14
N LEU A 52 -12.96 8.91 -3.84
CA LEU A 52 -12.40 10.16 -3.31
C LEU A 52 -11.79 9.92 -1.91
N LYS A 53 -12.53 9.28 -1.00
CA LYS A 53 -12.03 8.92 0.34
C LYS A 53 -10.81 8.00 0.27
N PHE A 54 -10.83 7.04 -0.65
CA PHE A 54 -9.71 6.14 -0.88
C PHE A 54 -8.48 6.92 -1.37
N SER A 55 -8.65 7.82 -2.35
CA SER A 55 -7.55 8.65 -2.87
C SER A 55 -6.92 9.52 -1.77
N ASP A 56 -7.75 10.16 -0.94
CA ASP A 56 -7.26 10.96 0.19
C ASP A 56 -6.51 10.10 1.20
N PHE A 57 -7.05 8.93 1.55
CA PHE A 57 -6.39 8.01 2.47
C PHE A 57 -5.08 7.47 1.92
N LEU A 58 -5.07 7.01 0.66
CA LEU A 58 -3.88 6.53 -0.03
C LEU A 58 -2.77 7.59 0.01
N SER A 59 -3.10 8.85 -0.24
CA SER A 59 -2.12 9.95 -0.20
C SER A 59 -1.47 10.15 1.19
N GLN A 60 -2.20 9.88 2.27
CA GLN A 60 -1.71 9.98 3.64
C GLN A 60 -0.88 8.75 4.06
N MET A 61 -1.25 7.58 3.55
CA MET A 61 -0.63 6.31 3.96
C MET A 61 0.52 5.87 3.06
N LEU A 62 0.63 6.43 1.85
CA LEU A 62 1.75 6.17 0.97
C LEU A 62 3.04 6.64 1.64
N PRO A 63 4.04 5.75 1.82
CA PRO A 63 5.33 6.19 2.31
C PRO A 63 5.97 7.09 1.26
N VAL A 64 6.25 8.35 1.62
CA VAL A 64 7.00 9.28 0.78
C VAL A 64 8.45 8.82 0.74
N SER A 65 8.71 7.84 -0.11
CA SER A 65 9.88 6.97 -0.02
C SER A 65 10.64 6.94 -1.35
N ILE A 66 11.92 6.56 -1.27
CA ILE A 66 12.76 6.17 -2.42
C ILE A 66 12.10 5.13 -3.33
N PHE A 67 11.07 4.43 -2.85
CA PHE A 67 10.31 3.45 -3.60
C PHE A 67 9.26 4.05 -4.55
N VAL A 68 8.92 5.34 -4.44
CA VAL A 68 7.96 6.02 -5.32
C VAL A 68 8.56 7.33 -5.84
N GLN A 69 8.89 7.38 -7.13
CA GLN A 69 9.44 8.60 -7.76
C GLN A 69 8.34 9.62 -8.08
N GLY A 70 7.12 9.15 -8.21
CA GLY A 70 5.94 9.94 -8.54
C GLY A 70 4.81 9.01 -8.94
N PHE A 71 3.61 9.56 -8.99
CA PHE A 71 2.45 8.81 -9.48
C PHE A 71 1.52 9.72 -10.27
N LYS A 72 0.69 9.11 -11.11
CA LYS A 72 -0.42 9.76 -11.81
C LYS A 72 -1.70 9.00 -11.54
N VAL A 73 -2.81 9.72 -11.56
CA VAL A 73 -4.14 9.16 -11.38
C VAL A 73 -4.95 9.46 -12.62
N SER A 74 -5.68 8.47 -13.12
CA SER A 74 -6.57 8.63 -14.26
C SER A 74 -7.84 7.81 -14.10
N VAL A 75 -8.93 8.26 -14.72
CA VAL A 75 -10.18 7.50 -14.84
C VAL A 75 -10.09 6.63 -16.07
N VAL A 76 -10.38 5.34 -15.92
CA VAL A 76 -10.25 4.35 -17.00
C VAL A 76 -11.49 3.47 -17.09
N GLU A 77 -11.74 2.89 -18.26
CA GLU A 77 -12.88 1.99 -18.48
C GLU A 77 -12.58 0.55 -18.01
N LYS A 78 -11.31 0.14 -18.01
CA LYS A 78 -10.85 -1.20 -17.63
C LYS A 78 -9.39 -1.20 -17.18
N SER A 79 -9.05 -2.15 -16.31
CA SER A 79 -7.67 -2.42 -15.91
C SER A 79 -6.81 -2.90 -17.10
N TYR A 80 -5.53 -2.56 -17.10
CA TYR A 80 -4.55 -2.90 -18.14
C TYR A 80 -3.20 -3.30 -17.55
N GLY A 81 -2.31 -3.84 -18.39
CA GLY A 81 -1.04 -4.41 -17.95
C GLY A 81 -1.18 -5.85 -17.44
N THR A 82 -0.07 -6.40 -16.95
CA THR A 82 0.00 -7.78 -16.46
C THR A 82 -0.25 -7.86 -14.96
N PRO A 83 -1.10 -8.77 -14.46
CA PRO A 83 -1.31 -8.96 -13.03
C PRO A 83 0.01 -9.19 -12.28
N VAL A 84 0.15 -8.54 -11.12
CA VAL A 84 1.31 -8.67 -10.25
C VAL A 84 0.94 -9.54 -9.07
N ALA A 85 1.70 -10.61 -8.85
CA ALA A 85 1.62 -11.39 -7.63
C ALA A 85 2.36 -10.65 -6.50
N LEU A 86 1.76 -10.61 -5.31
CA LEU A 86 2.43 -10.10 -4.12
C LEU A 86 3.67 -10.96 -3.82
N LYS A 87 4.81 -10.30 -3.66
CA LYS A 87 6.04 -10.92 -3.19
C LYS A 87 6.22 -10.56 -1.72
N SER A 88 6.75 -11.51 -0.94
CA SER A 88 7.19 -11.20 0.41
C SER A 88 8.27 -10.13 0.36
N CYS A 89 8.13 -9.09 1.19
CA CYS A 89 9.13 -8.05 1.33
C CYS A 89 10.17 -8.52 2.37
N GLU A 90 11.42 -8.67 1.94
CA GLU A 90 12.52 -9.10 2.81
C GLU A 90 13.28 -7.92 3.46
N LEU A 91 12.87 -6.67 3.17
CA LEU A 91 13.47 -5.50 3.79
C LEU A 91 12.98 -5.34 5.23
N PHE A 92 13.89 -4.95 6.11
CA PHE A 92 13.58 -4.54 7.47
C PHE A 92 12.80 -3.22 7.45
N LEU A 93 11.49 -3.32 7.69
CA LEU A 93 10.54 -2.20 7.65
C LEU A 93 9.67 -2.25 8.92
N PRO A 94 10.25 -1.95 10.09
CA PRO A 94 9.56 -2.15 11.37
C PRO A 94 8.35 -1.23 11.55
N PHE A 95 8.23 -0.14 10.79
CA PHE A 95 7.16 0.85 10.98
C PHE A 95 6.61 1.34 9.64
N SER A 96 5.38 0.93 9.31
CA SER A 96 4.57 1.56 8.26
C SER A 96 3.78 2.76 8.82
N PRO A 97 3.34 3.72 7.98
CA PRO A 97 2.44 4.78 8.44
C PRO A 97 1.17 4.25 9.10
N GLN A 98 0.62 3.13 8.61
CA GLN A 98 -0.56 2.49 9.20
C GLN A 98 -0.26 1.93 10.59
N MET A 99 0.88 1.27 10.76
CA MET A 99 1.31 0.75 12.06
C MET A 99 1.52 1.88 13.06
N VAL A 100 2.18 2.97 12.66
CA VAL A 100 2.37 4.12 13.54
C VAL A 100 1.02 4.70 13.98
N LYS A 101 0.07 4.80 13.05
CA LYS A 101 -1.30 5.27 13.36
C LYS A 101 -2.04 4.33 14.31
N SER A 102 -1.80 3.03 14.22
CA SER A 102 -2.48 2.05 15.07
C SER A 102 -1.93 2.04 16.49
N VAL A 103 -0.60 2.13 16.70
CA VAL A 103 0.00 2.09 18.05
C VAL A 103 -0.18 3.37 18.86
N ILE A 104 -0.59 4.47 18.22
CA ILE A 104 -0.94 5.72 18.93
C ILE A 104 -2.43 5.83 19.24
N ASP A 105 -3.25 4.84 18.83
CA ASP A 105 -4.67 4.78 19.19
C ASP A 105 -4.81 4.11 20.57
N GLU A 106 -5.31 4.86 21.56
CA GLU A 106 -5.53 4.39 22.93
C GLU A 106 -6.43 3.16 23.03
N LYS A 107 -7.26 2.89 22.01
CA LYS A 107 -8.14 1.72 21.96
C LYS A 107 -7.45 0.47 21.44
N ASN A 108 -6.27 0.61 20.85
CA ASN A 108 -5.51 -0.52 20.33
C ASN A 108 -4.88 -1.31 21.48
N PRO A 109 -5.00 -2.66 21.52
CA PRO A 109 -4.26 -3.50 22.46
C PRO A 109 -2.75 -3.23 22.49
N ASP A 110 -2.20 -2.78 21.36
CA ASP A 110 -0.79 -2.45 21.17
C ASP A 110 -0.49 -0.95 21.37
N PHE A 111 -1.31 -0.24 22.16
CA PHE A 111 -1.08 1.18 22.45
C PHE A 111 0.32 1.41 23.06
N TYR A 112 1.13 2.20 22.37
CA TYR A 112 2.57 2.43 22.62
C TYR A 112 3.44 1.17 22.70
N ASN A 113 3.04 0.05 22.10
CA ASN A 113 3.89 -1.13 21.97
C ASN A 113 4.88 -0.96 20.79
N PRO A 114 6.20 -0.86 21.02
CA PRO A 114 7.17 -0.72 19.96
C PRO A 114 7.57 -2.05 19.31
N PHE A 115 7.15 -3.19 19.86
CA PHE A 115 7.53 -4.55 19.42
C PHE A 115 6.45 -5.21 18.55
N ILE A 116 5.68 -4.42 17.81
CA ILE A 116 4.65 -4.95 16.91
C ILE A 116 5.27 -5.56 15.65
N THR A 117 4.69 -6.67 15.19
CA THR A 117 5.08 -7.29 13.92
C THR A 117 4.63 -6.42 12.76
N PRO A 118 5.50 -6.11 11.78
CA PRO A 118 5.10 -5.34 10.63
C PRO A 118 4.19 -6.12 9.68
N SER A 119 3.27 -5.39 9.07
CA SER A 119 2.40 -5.91 8.02
C SER A 119 3.12 -6.02 6.67
N VAL A 120 4.13 -5.18 6.45
CA VAL A 120 5.01 -5.20 5.27
C VAL A 120 6.47 -5.24 5.70
N GLY A 121 7.22 -6.21 5.18
CA GLY A 121 8.64 -6.36 5.50
C GLY A 121 8.91 -7.30 6.67
N ILE A 122 10.18 -7.38 7.06
CA ILE A 122 10.60 -8.12 8.25
C ILE A 122 10.65 -7.19 9.47
N GLY A 123 10.18 -7.70 10.61
CA GLY A 123 10.19 -7.01 11.89
C GLY A 123 11.51 -7.16 12.63
N LEU A 124 11.56 -6.61 13.84
CA LEU A 124 12.61 -6.97 14.79
C LEU A 124 12.38 -8.43 15.17
N GLU A 125 13.30 -9.32 14.79
CA GLU A 125 13.27 -10.67 15.32
C GLU A 125 13.44 -10.57 16.84
N ALA A 126 12.47 -11.11 17.59
CA ALA A 126 12.69 -11.43 18.98
C ALA A 126 13.65 -12.63 18.99
N GLU A 127 14.90 -12.41 19.38
CA GLU A 127 15.77 -13.54 19.75
C GLU A 127 15.07 -14.29 20.90
N GLU A 128 14.64 -15.54 20.67
CA GLU A 128 14.18 -16.47 21.69
C GLU A 128 15.32 -16.92 22.62
#